data_AF-A0A382GY06-F1
#
_entry.id   AF-A0A382GY06-F1
#
_cell.length_a   1.000
_cell.length_b   1.000
_cell.length_c   1.000
_cell.angle_alpha   90.00
_cell.angle_beta   90.00
_cell.angle_gamma   90.00
#
_symmetry.space_group_name_H-M   'P 1'
#
loop_
_entity.id
_entity.type
_entity.pdbx_description
1 polymer ?
#
loop_
_entity_poly.entity_id
_entity_poly.type
_entity_poly.pdbx_seq_one_letter_code
_entity_poly.pdbx_strand_id
1 'polypeptide(L)'
;MVMANTERLTRALDHLRDGLGPKCEETWQGFFGDGWIDQVNSRLHHPDTNPSTTDVAFLLKGMKVTWNDVFGHGFPLAIRSLVFELAEVRNSWAHQEAFSTDDTSRALDSMERVLEAFGDTDHRKEIRDLRRDLIRQMIDEESRAERRKTASKPTEGEPQAGLTPWREIISPHADVASGRFDQAEFAADLYEVAKGTADEEYQDPTAFFTRTYLTEGLTELLVGATRRLTGGGGDPVIELQTNFGGGKTHSMIALYHLASGTPAEDMPGVSEVLAADELVLPGEITRAVIVGQKISPSAPKPVEKGIDLHTLWGHLAYQLGGKEGYELVRTDDENGTNPGAALRTLFEQHGPAVVLIDEWVAYARQLRDGDDGDRLAGGNFDTQFTFAQALTEAASAVPNVVVLVSIPSSDIEVGGDRGKTALEKLKNVVTRLAAQWQPASPDESF
;
A
#
# COMPACT_ATOMS: atom_id res chain seq x y z
N MET A 1 11.04 5.48 -11.53
CA MET A 1 11.43 4.94 -12.85
C MET A 1 12.61 4.01 -12.61
N VAL A 2 12.57 2.77 -13.11
CA VAL A 2 13.65 1.78 -12.90
C VAL A 2 14.86 2.20 -13.73
N MET A 3 16.02 2.37 -13.09
CA MET A 3 17.26 2.75 -13.75
C MET A 3 18.10 1.51 -14.02
N ALA A 4 18.56 1.35 -15.27
CA ALA A 4 19.40 0.22 -15.66
C ALA A 4 20.79 0.27 -14.99
N ASN A 5 21.40 -0.89 -14.73
CA ASN A 5 22.73 -0.98 -14.11
C ASN A 5 23.81 -0.24 -14.91
N THR A 6 23.77 -0.34 -16.24
CA THR A 6 24.71 0.35 -17.14
C THR A 6 24.56 1.87 -17.09
N GLU A 7 23.33 2.38 -17.02
CA GLU A 7 23.05 3.81 -16.85
C GLU A 7 23.55 4.31 -15.49
N ARG A 8 23.30 3.53 -14.44
CA ARG A 8 23.75 3.85 -13.07
C ARG A 8 25.28 3.90 -12.97
N LEU A 9 25.99 2.94 -13.58
CA LEU A 9 27.45 2.94 -13.65
C LEU A 9 27.99 4.11 -14.46
N THR A 10 27.33 4.50 -15.55
CA THR A 10 27.73 5.67 -16.35
C THR A 10 27.74 6.92 -15.49
N ARG A 11 26.63 7.19 -14.79
CA ARG A 11 26.53 8.35 -13.88
C ARG A 11 27.55 8.29 -12.74
N ALA A 12 27.76 7.11 -12.16
CA ALA A 12 28.72 6.94 -11.08
C ALA A 12 30.18 7.15 -11.53
N LEU A 13 30.53 6.69 -12.72
CA LEU A 13 31.86 6.93 -13.32
C LEU A 13 32.09 8.42 -13.63
N ASP A 14 31.05 9.15 -14.05
CA ASP A 14 31.12 10.60 -14.21
C ASP A 14 31.38 11.32 -12.87
N HIS A 15 30.65 10.97 -11.82
CA HIS A 15 30.90 11.52 -10.48
C HIS A 15 32.28 11.13 -9.93
N LEU A 16 32.74 9.90 -10.19
CA LEU A 16 34.08 9.46 -9.80
C LEU A 16 35.16 10.28 -10.52
N ARG A 17 35.01 10.52 -11.82
CA ARG A 17 35.90 11.39 -12.60
C ARG A 17 35.97 12.77 -11.98
N ASP A 18 34.81 13.39 -11.76
CA ASP A 18 34.72 14.78 -11.33
C ASP A 18 35.26 14.97 -9.91
N GLY A 19 35.06 13.99 -9.03
CA GLY A 19 35.61 14.03 -7.67
C GLY A 19 37.11 13.70 -7.58
N LEU A 20 37.65 12.88 -8.48
CA LEU A 20 39.09 12.55 -8.46
C LEU A 20 39.95 13.53 -9.27
N GLY A 21 39.43 14.05 -10.39
CA GLY A 21 40.18 14.83 -11.37
C GLY A 21 41.01 15.97 -10.75
N PRO A 22 40.40 16.92 -10.02
CA PRO A 22 41.10 18.05 -9.43
C PRO A 22 42.22 17.63 -8.46
N LYS A 23 41.96 16.62 -7.62
CA LYS A 23 42.93 16.18 -6.61
C LYS A 23 44.09 15.41 -7.22
N CYS A 24 43.81 14.58 -8.23
CA CYS A 24 44.84 13.89 -9.00
C CYS A 24 45.74 14.88 -9.75
N GLU A 25 45.16 15.89 -10.40
CA GLU A 25 45.90 16.95 -11.09
C GLU A 25 46.81 17.72 -10.13
N GLU A 26 46.28 18.21 -9.01
CA GLU A 26 47.07 18.91 -7.97
C GLU A 26 48.23 18.03 -7.48
N THR A 27 47.97 16.75 -7.23
CA THR A 27 48.98 15.82 -6.71
C THR A 27 50.06 15.55 -7.76
N TRP A 28 49.71 15.26 -9.01
CA TRP A 28 50.69 15.03 -10.06
C TRP A 28 51.49 16.27 -10.41
N GLN A 29 50.86 17.45 -10.46
CA GLN A 29 51.56 18.71 -10.69
C GLN A 29 52.55 19.00 -9.55
N GLY A 30 52.19 18.70 -8.30
CA GLY A 30 53.07 18.86 -7.14
C GLY A 30 54.34 17.99 -7.21
N PHE A 31 54.25 16.78 -7.78
CA PHE A 31 55.40 15.86 -7.88
C PHE A 31 56.19 16.00 -9.20
N PHE A 32 55.52 16.27 -10.32
CA PHE A 32 56.11 16.23 -11.65
C PHE A 32 56.20 17.60 -12.35
N GLY A 33 55.67 18.66 -11.74
CA GLY A 33 55.67 20.02 -12.28
C GLY A 33 54.71 20.19 -13.47
N ASP A 34 54.90 21.25 -14.26
CA ASP A 34 53.98 21.63 -15.35
C ASP A 34 53.90 20.61 -16.50
N GLY A 35 54.88 19.71 -16.61
CA GLY A 35 54.91 18.60 -17.59
C GLY A 35 54.32 17.29 -17.07
N TRP A 36 53.51 17.33 -15.99
CA TRP A 36 53.04 16.11 -15.32
C TRP A 36 52.23 15.18 -16.24
N ILE A 37 51.44 15.72 -17.17
CA ILE A 37 50.63 14.92 -18.11
C ILE A 37 51.52 13.99 -18.92
N ASP A 38 52.59 14.51 -19.53
CA ASP A 38 53.52 13.72 -20.33
C ASP A 38 54.29 12.71 -19.48
N GLN A 39 54.65 13.07 -18.24
CA GLN A 39 55.31 12.16 -17.31
C GLN A 39 54.42 11.00 -16.88
N VAL A 40 53.13 11.25 -16.62
CA VAL A 40 52.17 10.20 -16.27
C VAL A 40 51.88 9.34 -17.50
N ASN A 41 51.63 9.97 -18.67
CA ASN A 41 51.28 9.27 -19.91
C ASN A 41 52.41 8.37 -20.42
N SER A 42 53.66 8.80 -20.32
CA SER A 42 54.84 8.01 -20.73
C SER A 42 55.10 6.77 -19.87
N ARG A 43 54.54 6.71 -18.65
CA ARG A 43 54.64 5.54 -17.76
C ARG A 43 53.56 4.49 -18.03
N LEU A 44 52.56 4.80 -18.83
CA LEU A 44 51.55 3.83 -19.25
C LEU A 44 52.17 2.80 -20.19
N HIS A 45 51.74 1.54 -20.08
CA HIS A 45 52.12 0.50 -21.03
C HIS A 45 51.74 0.86 -22.47
N HIS A 46 50.62 1.57 -22.63
CA HIS A 46 50.16 2.16 -23.88
C HIS A 46 49.79 3.62 -23.62
N PRO A 47 50.66 4.58 -23.99
CA PRO A 47 50.36 6.01 -23.85
C PRO A 47 49.11 6.41 -24.64
N ASP A 48 48.27 7.22 -24.02
CA ASP A 48 47.05 7.72 -24.64
C ASP A 48 47.40 8.82 -25.65
N THR A 49 46.68 8.86 -26.78
CA THR A 49 46.88 9.86 -27.83
C THR A 49 46.43 11.27 -27.39
N ASN A 50 45.46 11.35 -26.48
CA ASN A 50 44.95 12.59 -25.93
C ASN A 50 44.70 12.44 -24.41
N PRO A 51 45.77 12.45 -23.58
CA PRO A 51 45.65 12.25 -22.15
C PRO A 51 44.90 13.43 -21.50
N SER A 52 43.91 13.12 -20.65
CA SER A 52 43.12 14.15 -19.96
C SER A 52 42.58 13.66 -18.62
N THR A 53 42.59 14.53 -17.62
CA THR A 53 41.89 14.33 -16.33
C THR A 53 40.38 14.28 -16.48
N THR A 54 39.84 14.69 -17.64
CA THR A 54 38.43 14.53 -17.99
C THR A 54 38.07 13.11 -18.48
N ASP A 55 39.05 12.19 -18.58
CA ASP A 55 38.79 10.77 -18.81
C ASP A 55 39.09 9.97 -17.55
N VAL A 56 38.04 9.32 -17.01
CA VAL A 56 38.15 8.42 -15.86
C VAL A 56 39.13 7.26 -16.08
N ALA A 57 39.34 6.80 -17.33
CA ALA A 57 40.40 5.81 -17.61
C ALA A 57 41.76 6.36 -17.33
N PHE A 58 42.03 7.56 -17.83
CA PHE A 58 43.35 8.15 -17.72
C PHE A 58 43.67 8.38 -16.25
N LEU A 59 42.70 8.88 -15.48
CA LEU A 59 42.82 8.99 -14.02
C LEU A 59 43.20 7.65 -13.37
N LEU A 60 42.41 6.60 -13.58
CA LEU A 60 42.63 5.30 -12.94
C LEU A 60 43.92 4.62 -13.42
N LYS A 61 44.23 4.67 -14.72
CA LYS A 61 45.48 4.15 -15.29
C LYS A 61 46.71 4.90 -14.75
N GLY A 62 46.64 6.24 -14.72
CA GLY A 62 47.68 7.10 -14.16
C GLY A 62 47.93 6.77 -12.70
N MET A 63 46.87 6.67 -11.90
CA MET A 63 46.97 6.29 -10.48
C MET A 63 47.59 4.91 -10.31
N LYS A 64 47.26 3.93 -11.16
CA LYS A 64 47.87 2.58 -11.14
C LYS A 64 49.38 2.63 -11.36
N VAL A 65 49.86 3.35 -12.38
CA VAL A 65 51.29 3.38 -12.75
C VAL A 65 52.12 4.28 -11.85
N THR A 66 51.53 5.31 -11.24
CA THR A 66 52.23 6.21 -10.32
C THR A 66 51.93 5.93 -8.84
N TRP A 67 51.25 4.82 -8.51
CA TRP A 67 50.77 4.59 -7.14
C TRP A 67 51.88 4.67 -6.11
N ASN A 68 52.95 3.88 -6.27
CA ASN A 68 54.02 3.80 -5.27
C ASN A 68 54.76 5.12 -5.09
N ASP A 69 54.92 5.89 -6.16
CA ASP A 69 55.74 7.10 -6.18
C ASP A 69 54.98 8.33 -5.66
N VAL A 70 53.66 8.37 -5.89
CA VAL A 70 52.83 9.56 -5.68
C VAL A 70 51.80 9.35 -4.57
N PHE A 71 51.04 8.25 -4.62
CA PHE A 71 49.90 8.01 -3.73
C PHE A 71 50.24 7.07 -2.55
N GLY A 72 51.33 6.32 -2.63
CA GLY A 72 51.68 5.23 -1.72
C GLY A 72 51.95 5.66 -0.29
N HIS A 73 52.37 6.91 -0.07
CA HIS A 73 52.62 7.46 1.26
C HIS A 73 51.39 8.10 1.90
N GLY A 74 50.40 8.51 1.10
CA GLY A 74 49.21 9.24 1.56
C GLY A 74 47.97 8.36 1.78
N PHE A 75 47.95 7.16 1.20
CA PHE A 75 46.75 6.30 1.18
C PHE A 75 47.02 4.89 1.70
N PRO A 76 46.07 4.28 2.43
CA PRO A 76 46.15 2.87 2.80
C PRO A 76 46.22 1.93 1.59
N LEU A 77 46.88 0.77 1.76
CA LEU A 77 46.94 -0.32 0.75
C LEU A 77 45.53 -0.80 0.31
N ALA A 78 44.53 -0.66 1.17
CA ALA A 78 43.15 -0.96 0.84
C ALA A 78 42.62 -0.06 -0.30
N ILE A 79 42.92 1.25 -0.27
CA ILE A 79 42.47 2.20 -1.30
C ILE A 79 43.15 1.89 -2.64
N ARG A 80 44.42 1.45 -2.61
CA ARG A 80 45.10 0.96 -3.82
C ARG A 80 44.31 -0.18 -4.48
N SER A 81 43.87 -1.14 -3.67
CA SER A 81 43.15 -2.30 -4.16
C SER A 81 41.82 -1.89 -4.81
N LEU A 82 41.11 -0.94 -4.20
CA LEU A 82 39.86 -0.39 -4.75
C LEU A 82 40.09 0.37 -6.06
N VAL A 83 41.14 1.18 -6.17
CA VAL A 83 41.47 1.89 -7.43
C VAL A 83 41.78 0.90 -8.56
N PHE A 84 42.46 -0.20 -8.25
CA PHE A 84 42.75 -1.24 -9.23
C PHE A 84 41.46 -1.97 -9.65
N GLU A 85 40.57 -2.28 -8.71
CA GLU A 85 39.23 -2.82 -8.98
C GLU A 85 38.41 -1.89 -9.87
N LEU A 86 38.37 -0.58 -9.56
CA LEU A 86 37.62 0.41 -10.34
C LEU A 86 38.15 0.57 -11.77
N ALA A 87 39.45 0.38 -11.98
CA ALA A 87 40.02 0.37 -13.33
C ALA A 87 39.49 -0.80 -14.16
N GLU A 88 39.34 -1.98 -13.54
CA GLU A 88 38.72 -3.14 -14.20
C GLU A 88 37.22 -2.91 -14.44
N VAL A 89 36.49 -2.39 -13.45
CA VAL A 89 35.06 -2.04 -13.60
C VAL A 89 34.84 -1.07 -14.76
N ARG A 90 35.66 0.00 -14.85
CA ARG A 90 35.61 0.96 -15.95
C ARG A 90 35.92 0.30 -17.29
N ASN A 91 36.89 -0.62 -17.33
CA ASN A 91 37.26 -1.34 -18.55
C ASN A 91 36.11 -2.23 -19.04
N SER A 92 35.53 -3.05 -18.15
CA SER A 92 34.34 -3.86 -18.43
C SER A 92 33.15 -3.01 -18.91
N TRP A 93 32.92 -1.85 -18.29
CA TRP A 93 31.89 -0.89 -18.72
C TRP A 93 32.15 -0.36 -20.13
N ALA A 94 33.39 0.01 -20.44
CA ALA A 94 33.77 0.49 -21.78
C ALA A 94 33.63 -0.59 -22.87
N HIS A 95 33.80 -1.86 -22.50
CA HIS A 95 33.58 -3.01 -23.39
C HIS A 95 32.11 -3.47 -23.46
N GLN A 96 31.19 -2.74 -22.82
CA GLN A 96 29.75 -3.05 -22.77
C GLN A 96 29.46 -4.45 -22.20
N GLU A 97 30.30 -4.90 -21.26
CA GLU A 97 30.06 -6.15 -20.53
C GLU A 97 28.80 -6.05 -19.67
N ALA A 98 28.17 -7.21 -19.41
CA ALA A 98 26.99 -7.27 -18.56
C ALA A 98 27.37 -7.12 -17.09
N PHE A 99 26.72 -6.21 -16.37
CA PHE A 99 26.90 -6.02 -14.93
C PHE A 99 25.71 -6.59 -14.16
N SER A 100 26.01 -7.56 -13.28
CA SER A 100 25.02 -8.01 -12.30
C SER A 100 24.71 -6.88 -11.31
N THR A 101 23.57 -7.03 -10.62
CA THR A 101 23.16 -6.07 -9.60
C THR A 101 24.14 -6.02 -8.42
N ASP A 102 24.68 -7.17 -8.03
CA ASP A 102 25.70 -7.27 -6.97
C ASP A 102 27.02 -6.61 -7.39
N ASP A 103 27.46 -6.84 -8.63
CA ASP A 103 28.67 -6.20 -9.16
C ASP A 103 28.50 -4.69 -9.26
N THR A 104 27.31 -4.23 -9.65
CA THR A 104 26.98 -2.79 -9.69
C THR A 104 27.01 -2.18 -8.29
N SER A 105 26.40 -2.85 -7.30
CA SER A 105 26.40 -2.40 -5.91
C SER A 105 27.81 -2.33 -5.33
N ARG A 106 28.64 -3.34 -5.61
CA ARG A 106 30.06 -3.38 -5.22
C ARG A 106 30.86 -2.24 -5.86
N ALA A 107 30.69 -2.01 -7.17
CA ALA A 107 31.36 -0.93 -7.87
C ALA A 107 31.05 0.43 -7.23
N LEU A 108 29.78 0.70 -6.91
CA LEU A 108 29.36 1.94 -6.25
C LEU A 108 29.97 2.10 -4.85
N ASP A 109 30.02 1.02 -4.04
CA ASP A 109 30.69 1.05 -2.74
C ASP A 109 32.20 1.34 -2.86
N SER A 110 32.86 0.69 -3.83
CA SER A 110 34.27 0.93 -4.13
C SER A 110 34.54 2.38 -4.53
N MET A 111 33.66 2.98 -5.35
CA MET A 111 33.74 4.41 -5.72
C MET A 111 33.55 5.33 -4.52
N GLU A 112 32.56 5.06 -3.65
CA GLU A 112 32.32 5.85 -2.44
C GLU A 112 33.53 5.88 -1.50
N ARG A 113 34.17 4.72 -1.28
CA ARG A 113 35.35 4.61 -0.41
C ARG A 113 36.57 5.30 -0.99
N VAL A 114 36.74 5.27 -2.31
CA VAL A 114 37.81 5.98 -2.99
C VAL A 114 37.58 7.49 -2.87
N LEU A 115 36.39 8.00 -3.18
CA LEU A 115 36.09 9.44 -3.03
C LEU A 115 36.22 9.92 -1.58
N GLU A 116 35.80 9.10 -0.61
CA GLU A 116 36.01 9.38 0.82
C GLU A 116 37.49 9.56 1.16
N ALA A 117 38.35 8.66 0.68
CA ALA A 117 39.78 8.75 0.94
C ALA A 117 40.40 10.02 0.32
N PHE A 118 39.88 10.45 -0.82
CA PHE A 118 40.32 11.67 -1.52
C PHE A 118 39.68 12.96 -0.96
N GLY A 119 38.78 12.84 0.01
CA GLY A 119 38.15 13.96 0.69
C GLY A 119 37.01 14.62 -0.08
N ASP A 120 36.51 14.00 -1.16
CA ASP A 120 35.37 14.51 -1.91
C ASP A 120 34.06 14.01 -1.28
N THR A 121 33.33 14.91 -0.63
CA THR A 121 32.05 14.59 0.02
C THR A 121 30.85 14.70 -0.91
N ASP A 122 30.93 15.54 -1.94
CA ASP A 122 29.80 15.94 -2.77
C ASP A 122 29.51 14.88 -3.82
N HIS A 123 30.50 14.48 -4.61
CA HIS A 123 30.37 13.40 -5.59
C HIS A 123 30.16 12.06 -4.88
N ARG A 124 30.75 11.86 -3.70
CA ARG A 124 30.49 10.68 -2.87
C ARG A 124 29.02 10.57 -2.48
N LYS A 125 28.37 11.69 -2.15
CA LYS A 125 26.94 11.70 -1.79
C LYS A 125 26.08 11.26 -2.99
N GLU A 126 26.36 11.76 -4.19
CA GLU A 126 25.63 11.37 -5.40
C GLU A 126 25.75 9.86 -5.69
N ILE A 127 26.97 9.30 -5.59
CA ILE A 127 27.17 7.85 -5.77
C ILE A 127 26.45 7.04 -4.68
N ARG A 128 26.43 7.55 -3.43
CA ARG A 128 25.71 6.91 -2.34
C ARG A 128 24.20 6.86 -2.59
N ASP A 129 23.64 7.93 -3.13
CA ASP A 129 22.21 7.99 -3.45
C ASP A 129 21.88 7.01 -4.59
N LEU A 130 22.74 6.91 -5.62
CA LEU A 130 22.62 5.87 -6.66
C LEU A 130 22.65 4.44 -6.09
N ARG A 131 23.51 4.16 -5.09
CA ARG A 131 23.59 2.85 -4.43
C ARG A 131 22.36 2.57 -3.57
N ARG A 132 21.86 3.55 -2.81
CA ARG A 132 20.63 3.41 -2.01
C ARG A 132 19.42 3.11 -2.88
N ASP A 133 19.32 3.78 -4.03
CA ASP A 133 18.25 3.53 -4.99
C ASP A 133 18.34 2.13 -5.61
N LEU A 134 19.57 1.64 -5.89
CA LEU A 134 19.77 0.25 -6.34
C LEU A 134 19.31 -0.76 -5.27
N ILE A 135 19.69 -0.57 -4.01
CA ILE A 135 19.30 -1.46 -2.91
C ILE A 135 17.78 -1.47 -2.70
N ARG A 136 17.12 -0.31 -2.79
CA ARG A 136 15.65 -0.24 -2.74
C ARG A 136 15.02 -1.05 -3.88
N GLN A 137 15.53 -0.87 -5.09
CA GLN A 137 15.05 -1.61 -6.25
C GLN A 137 15.23 -3.14 -6.08
N MET A 138 16.34 -3.59 -5.50
CA MET A 138 16.58 -5.01 -5.18
C MET A 138 15.53 -5.57 -4.22
N ILE A 139 15.25 -4.85 -3.13
CA ILE A 139 14.27 -5.27 -2.12
C ILE A 139 12.87 -5.35 -2.73
N ASP A 140 12.51 -4.38 -3.57
CA ASP A 140 11.23 -4.38 -4.27
C ASP A 140 11.13 -5.54 -5.28
N GLU A 141 12.21 -5.87 -5.99
CA GLU A 141 12.27 -7.02 -6.90
C GLU A 141 12.24 -8.37 -6.15
N GLU A 142 12.96 -8.50 -5.06
CA GLU A 142 13.01 -9.70 -4.22
C GLU A 142 11.65 -9.96 -3.56
N SER A 143 11.02 -8.93 -3.00
CA SER A 143 9.67 -9.04 -2.43
C SER A 143 8.63 -9.43 -3.49
N ARG A 144 8.74 -8.93 -4.73
CA ARG A 144 7.90 -9.38 -5.85
C ARG A 144 8.19 -10.81 -6.26
N ALA A 145 9.46 -11.22 -6.29
CA ALA A 145 9.87 -12.57 -6.64
C ALA A 145 9.46 -13.60 -5.59
N GLU A 146 9.53 -13.25 -4.30
CA GLU A 146 9.00 -14.06 -3.20
C GLU A 146 7.49 -14.15 -3.27
N ARG A 147 6.76 -13.03 -3.45
CA ARG A 147 5.31 -13.06 -3.69
C ARG A 147 4.94 -13.97 -4.86
N ARG A 148 5.73 -13.95 -5.94
CA ARG A 148 5.54 -14.83 -7.10
C ARG A 148 5.89 -16.30 -6.81
N LYS A 149 6.92 -16.59 -6.02
CA LYS A 149 7.29 -17.96 -5.61
C LYS A 149 6.27 -18.57 -4.65
N THR A 150 5.78 -17.81 -3.69
CA THR A 150 4.73 -18.23 -2.75
C THR A 150 3.42 -18.47 -3.48
N ALA A 151 3.10 -17.66 -4.50
CA ALA A 151 1.95 -17.87 -5.39
C ALA A 151 2.15 -19.02 -6.42
N SER A 152 3.37 -19.55 -6.59
CA SER A 152 3.72 -20.51 -7.66
C SER A 152 4.13 -21.89 -7.14
N LYS A 153 4.17 -22.15 -5.84
CA LYS A 153 4.23 -23.53 -5.35
C LYS A 153 2.84 -24.13 -5.53
N PRO A 154 2.64 -25.10 -6.45
CA PRO A 154 1.40 -25.84 -6.46
C PRO A 154 1.29 -26.54 -5.12
N THR A 155 0.16 -26.40 -4.45
CA THR A 155 -0.23 -27.29 -3.36
C THR A 155 -0.22 -28.70 -3.96
N GLU A 156 0.79 -29.52 -3.64
CA GLU A 156 0.75 -30.95 -3.98
C GLU A 156 -0.36 -31.58 -3.14
N GLY A 157 -1.57 -31.58 -3.69
CA GLY A 157 -2.69 -32.31 -3.11
C GLY A 157 -2.54 -33.81 -3.35
N GLU A 158 -3.15 -34.61 -2.48
CA GLU A 158 -3.49 -36.02 -2.77
C GLU A 158 -4.90 -36.03 -3.39
N PRO A 159 -5.07 -35.83 -4.71
CA PRO A 159 -6.40 -35.82 -5.31
C PRO A 159 -7.06 -37.18 -5.10
N GLN A 160 -8.32 -37.16 -4.68
CA GLN A 160 -9.12 -38.37 -4.53
C GLN A 160 -9.13 -39.16 -5.85
N ALA A 161 -8.73 -40.44 -5.80
CA ALA A 161 -8.63 -41.26 -6.99
C ALA A 161 -10.00 -41.40 -7.69
N GLY A 162 -10.05 -41.13 -9.00
CA GLY A 162 -11.26 -41.24 -9.82
C GLY A 162 -11.97 -39.92 -10.15
N LEU A 163 -11.45 -38.77 -9.70
CA LEU A 163 -11.95 -37.45 -10.13
C LEU A 163 -11.32 -37.03 -11.47
N THR A 164 -12.16 -36.59 -12.41
CA THR A 164 -11.71 -36.00 -13.67
C THR A 164 -11.04 -34.64 -13.38
N PRO A 165 -9.89 -34.32 -14.00
CA PRO A 165 -9.26 -33.01 -13.85
C PRO A 165 -10.23 -31.86 -14.15
N TRP A 166 -10.27 -30.82 -13.31
CA TRP A 166 -11.20 -29.70 -13.49
C TRP A 166 -11.11 -29.07 -14.90
N ARG A 167 -9.91 -29.07 -15.48
CA ARG A 167 -9.62 -28.54 -16.83
C ARG A 167 -10.37 -29.27 -17.94
N GLU A 168 -10.84 -30.48 -17.68
CA GLU A 168 -11.59 -31.29 -18.64
C GLU A 168 -13.12 -31.12 -18.49
N ILE A 169 -13.58 -30.55 -17.38
CA ILE A 169 -15.01 -30.40 -17.04
C ILE A 169 -15.48 -28.94 -16.93
N ILE A 170 -14.55 -28.00 -16.75
CA ILE A 170 -14.83 -26.57 -16.61
C ILE A 170 -14.07 -25.82 -17.70
N SER A 171 -14.80 -24.99 -18.45
CA SER A 171 -14.18 -24.01 -19.35
C SER A 171 -13.94 -22.72 -18.58
N PRO A 172 -12.69 -22.22 -18.51
CA PRO A 172 -12.40 -20.91 -17.92
C PRO A 172 -13.20 -19.80 -18.61
N HIS A 173 -13.47 -18.71 -17.89
CA HIS A 173 -14.12 -17.54 -18.46
C HIS A 173 -13.28 -16.96 -19.62
N ALA A 174 -13.93 -16.25 -20.54
CA ALA A 174 -13.34 -15.90 -21.84
C ALA A 174 -12.12 -14.97 -21.72
N ASP A 175 -12.09 -14.11 -20.71
CA ASP A 175 -10.96 -13.25 -20.31
C ASP A 175 -9.72 -14.04 -19.89
N VAL A 176 -9.88 -15.02 -18.98
CA VAL A 176 -8.84 -15.91 -18.47
C VAL A 176 -8.35 -16.82 -19.59
N ALA A 177 -9.27 -17.41 -20.37
CA ALA A 177 -8.96 -18.27 -21.48
C ALA A 177 -8.23 -17.54 -22.62
N SER A 178 -8.55 -16.26 -22.86
CA SER A 178 -7.92 -15.45 -23.91
C SER A 178 -6.65 -14.71 -23.45
N GLY A 179 -6.31 -14.78 -22.17
CA GLY A 179 -5.17 -14.06 -21.58
C GLY A 179 -5.34 -12.54 -21.54
N ARG A 180 -6.56 -12.04 -21.77
CA ARG A 180 -6.94 -10.63 -21.65
C ARG A 180 -7.54 -10.38 -20.26
N PHE A 181 -6.76 -10.64 -19.23
CA PHE A 181 -7.16 -10.37 -17.85
C PHE A 181 -6.53 -9.06 -17.41
N ASP A 182 -7.34 -8.08 -17.02
CA ASP A 182 -6.85 -6.94 -16.26
C ASP A 182 -7.07 -7.22 -14.77
N GLN A 183 -6.01 -7.30 -13.98
CA GLN A 183 -6.13 -7.53 -12.53
C GLN A 183 -6.91 -6.39 -11.84
N ALA A 184 -6.99 -5.21 -12.46
CA ALA A 184 -7.77 -4.10 -11.94
C ALA A 184 -9.29 -4.34 -12.02
N GLU A 185 -9.77 -5.14 -12.97
CA GLU A 185 -11.20 -5.43 -13.20
C GLU A 185 -11.79 -6.32 -12.09
N PHE A 186 -10.94 -7.05 -11.35
CA PHE A 186 -11.34 -7.94 -10.24
C PHE A 186 -11.13 -7.31 -8.84
N ALA A 187 -10.76 -6.03 -8.78
CA ALA A 187 -10.62 -5.33 -7.51
C ALA A 187 -12.00 -4.79 -7.09
N ALA A 188 -12.65 -5.47 -6.14
CA ALA A 188 -13.91 -5.01 -5.58
C ALA A 188 -13.75 -3.59 -4.98
N ASP A 189 -14.50 -2.59 -5.48
CA ASP A 189 -14.53 -1.22 -4.94
C ASP A 189 -15.93 -0.92 -4.38
N LEU A 190 -16.07 -0.97 -3.05
CA LEU A 190 -17.32 -0.66 -2.34
C LEU A 190 -17.82 0.77 -2.63
N TYR A 191 -16.92 1.72 -2.91
CA TYR A 191 -17.32 3.08 -3.24
C TYR A 191 -18.05 3.15 -4.58
N GLU A 192 -17.59 2.42 -5.60
CA GLU A 192 -18.22 2.37 -6.92
C GLU A 192 -19.58 1.67 -6.85
N VAL A 193 -19.67 0.56 -6.10
CA VAL A 193 -20.93 -0.15 -5.85
C VAL A 193 -21.95 0.77 -5.17
N ALA A 194 -21.53 1.50 -4.13
CA ALA A 194 -22.39 2.45 -3.43
C ALA A 194 -22.79 3.66 -4.30
N LYS A 195 -22.03 3.96 -5.36
CA LYS A 195 -22.29 5.05 -6.30
C LYS A 195 -23.12 4.64 -7.51
N GLY A 196 -23.33 3.36 -7.76
CA GLY A 196 -24.01 2.90 -8.96
C GLY A 196 -23.10 2.93 -10.20
N THR A 197 -21.78 2.89 -10.02
CA THR A 197 -20.80 3.01 -11.11
C THR A 197 -19.88 1.81 -11.24
N ALA A 198 -20.06 0.76 -10.42
CA ALA A 198 -19.30 -0.48 -10.54
C ALA A 198 -19.79 -1.28 -11.75
N ASP A 199 -18.95 -2.21 -12.21
CA ASP A 199 -19.34 -3.19 -13.23
C ASP A 199 -20.51 -4.06 -12.76
N GLU A 200 -21.29 -4.56 -13.72
CA GLU A 200 -22.52 -5.33 -13.46
C GLU A 200 -22.29 -6.49 -12.47
N GLU A 201 -21.13 -7.13 -12.53
CA GLU A 201 -20.77 -8.28 -11.67
C GLU A 201 -20.68 -7.93 -10.19
N TYR A 202 -20.35 -6.68 -9.85
CA TYR A 202 -20.31 -6.18 -8.49
C TYR A 202 -21.53 -5.32 -8.14
N GLN A 203 -22.16 -4.68 -9.13
CA GLN A 203 -23.25 -3.74 -8.92
C GLN A 203 -24.61 -4.42 -8.72
N ASP A 204 -24.87 -5.50 -9.45
CA ASP A 204 -26.14 -6.24 -9.38
C ASP A 204 -26.06 -7.35 -8.31
N PRO A 205 -26.99 -7.39 -7.33
CA PRO A 205 -26.99 -8.41 -6.27
C PRO A 205 -27.03 -9.85 -6.80
N THR A 206 -27.84 -10.11 -7.84
CA THR A 206 -28.00 -11.45 -8.41
C THR A 206 -26.69 -11.90 -9.08
N ALA A 207 -26.12 -11.03 -9.90
CA ALA A 207 -24.86 -11.27 -10.61
C ALA A 207 -23.69 -11.47 -9.63
N PHE A 208 -23.65 -10.69 -8.56
CA PHE A 208 -22.66 -10.77 -7.50
C PHE A 208 -22.72 -12.11 -6.77
N PHE A 209 -23.90 -12.51 -6.28
CA PHE A 209 -24.04 -13.79 -5.56
C PHE A 209 -23.94 -15.01 -6.47
N THR A 210 -24.28 -14.89 -7.76
CA THR A 210 -24.03 -15.97 -8.76
C THR A 210 -22.55 -16.32 -8.89
N ARG A 211 -21.66 -15.32 -8.73
CA ARG A 211 -20.20 -15.47 -8.85
C ARG A 211 -19.50 -15.62 -7.49
N THR A 212 -20.23 -15.48 -6.40
CA THR A 212 -19.67 -15.52 -5.05
C THR A 212 -19.83 -16.92 -4.47
N TYR A 213 -18.71 -17.55 -4.14
CA TYR A 213 -18.73 -18.73 -3.28
C TYR A 213 -19.01 -18.29 -1.84
N LEU A 214 -20.10 -18.79 -1.25
CA LEU A 214 -20.45 -18.53 0.14
C LEU A 214 -19.57 -19.39 1.05
N THR A 215 -18.46 -18.82 1.48
CA THR A 215 -17.58 -19.42 2.49
C THR A 215 -18.31 -19.55 3.83
N GLU A 216 -17.79 -20.38 4.73
CA GLU A 216 -18.28 -20.49 6.11
C GLU A 216 -18.32 -19.11 6.78
N GLY A 217 -17.21 -18.35 6.68
CA GLY A 217 -17.15 -16.99 7.22
C GLY A 217 -18.21 -16.07 6.63
N LEU A 218 -18.36 -16.02 5.30
CA LEU A 218 -19.37 -15.16 4.66
C LEU A 218 -20.78 -15.57 5.04
N THR A 219 -21.04 -16.86 5.14
CA THR A 219 -22.32 -17.42 5.60
C THR A 219 -22.64 -16.94 7.01
N GLU A 220 -21.70 -17.08 7.96
CA GLU A 220 -21.85 -16.60 9.33
C GLU A 220 -22.10 -15.09 9.40
N LEU A 221 -21.42 -14.31 8.55
CA LEU A 221 -21.61 -12.85 8.47
C LEU A 221 -23.03 -12.50 8.02
N LEU A 222 -23.54 -13.13 6.95
CA LEU A 222 -24.87 -12.86 6.40
C LEU A 222 -25.98 -13.28 7.39
N VAL A 223 -25.85 -14.45 8.02
CA VAL A 223 -26.79 -14.93 9.04
C VAL A 223 -26.77 -14.02 10.26
N GLY A 224 -25.58 -13.71 10.79
CA GLY A 224 -25.40 -12.86 11.96
C GLY A 224 -25.96 -11.45 11.74
N ALA A 225 -25.65 -10.83 10.59
CA ALA A 225 -26.18 -9.52 10.22
C ALA A 225 -27.71 -9.55 10.05
N THR A 226 -28.27 -10.58 9.42
CA THR A 226 -29.73 -10.71 9.27
C THR A 226 -30.43 -10.88 10.62
N ARG A 227 -29.86 -11.70 11.51
CA ARG A 227 -30.37 -11.87 12.88
C ARG A 227 -30.35 -10.54 13.65
N ARG A 228 -29.31 -9.72 13.47
CA ARG A 228 -29.25 -8.37 14.04
C ARG A 228 -30.32 -7.46 13.45
N LEU A 229 -30.41 -7.38 12.13
CA LEU A 229 -31.36 -6.50 11.43
C LEU A 229 -32.82 -6.82 11.74
N THR A 230 -33.15 -8.06 12.09
CA THR A 230 -34.49 -8.48 12.54
C THR A 230 -34.75 -8.24 14.03
N GLY A 231 -33.75 -7.78 14.79
CA GLY A 231 -33.83 -7.57 16.24
C GLY A 231 -33.71 -8.84 17.07
N GLY A 232 -33.33 -9.97 16.46
CA GLY A 232 -33.19 -11.29 17.09
C GLY A 232 -31.90 -11.48 17.90
N GLY A 233 -31.13 -10.42 18.15
CA GLY A 233 -29.79 -10.48 18.74
C GLY A 233 -28.68 -10.50 17.69
N GLY A 234 -27.49 -11.01 18.02
CA GLY A 234 -26.32 -10.95 17.14
C GLY A 234 -25.46 -9.70 17.36
N ASP A 235 -24.31 -9.68 16.71
CA ASP A 235 -23.25 -8.71 16.97
C ASP A 235 -23.55 -7.35 16.34
N PRO A 236 -23.58 -6.26 17.14
CA PRO A 236 -23.87 -4.91 16.65
C PRO A 236 -22.72 -4.31 15.84
N VAL A 237 -21.48 -4.76 16.13
CA VAL A 237 -20.26 -4.27 15.52
C VAL A 237 -19.41 -5.46 15.15
N ILE A 238 -18.94 -5.50 13.91
CA ILE A 238 -18.13 -6.58 13.37
C ILE A 238 -16.84 -5.96 12.81
N GLU A 239 -15.70 -6.44 13.28
CA GLU A 239 -14.38 -6.04 12.82
C GLU A 239 -13.86 -7.05 11.80
N LEU A 240 -13.65 -6.60 10.57
CA LEU A 240 -13.06 -7.42 9.51
C LEU A 240 -11.55 -7.47 9.70
N GLN A 241 -11.04 -8.63 10.13
CA GLN A 241 -9.60 -8.89 10.19
C GLN A 241 -9.17 -9.74 8.99
N THR A 242 -8.06 -9.38 8.34
CA THR A 242 -7.46 -10.22 7.28
C THR A 242 -6.07 -10.64 7.63
N ASN A 243 -5.82 -11.94 7.54
CA ASN A 243 -4.46 -12.47 7.61
C ASN A 243 -3.73 -12.33 6.26
N PHE A 244 -4.43 -12.45 5.11
CA PHE A 244 -3.90 -12.19 3.76
C PHE A 244 -5.06 -11.76 2.81
N GLY A 245 -4.73 -10.98 1.78
CA GLY A 245 -5.67 -10.17 0.99
C GLY A 245 -6.82 -10.92 0.29
N GLY A 246 -7.97 -10.24 0.17
CA GLY A 246 -9.01 -10.56 -0.81
C GLY A 246 -10.48 -10.46 -0.36
N GLY A 247 -10.77 -10.56 0.95
CA GLY A 247 -12.17 -10.79 1.38
C GLY A 247 -12.94 -9.60 1.95
N LYS A 248 -12.30 -8.53 2.43
CA LYS A 248 -12.99 -7.49 3.24
C LYS A 248 -14.01 -6.70 2.43
N THR A 249 -13.54 -6.09 1.34
CA THR A 249 -14.40 -5.28 0.48
C THR A 249 -15.48 -6.13 -0.17
N HIS A 250 -15.16 -7.37 -0.55
CA HIS A 250 -16.15 -8.34 -1.05
C HIS A 250 -17.25 -8.65 -0.02
N SER A 251 -16.88 -8.86 1.24
CA SER A 251 -17.83 -9.13 2.33
C SER A 251 -18.68 -7.91 2.68
N MET A 252 -18.10 -6.72 2.60
CA MET A 252 -18.86 -5.47 2.72
C MET A 252 -19.86 -5.30 1.59
N ILE A 253 -19.48 -5.63 0.34
CA ILE A 253 -20.39 -5.61 -0.81
C ILE A 253 -21.51 -6.65 -0.63
N ALA A 254 -21.21 -7.83 -0.11
CA ALA A 254 -22.23 -8.84 0.19
C ALA A 254 -23.28 -8.31 1.20
N LEU A 255 -22.86 -7.64 2.28
CA LEU A 255 -23.81 -6.98 3.19
C LEU A 255 -24.53 -5.78 2.57
N TYR A 256 -23.85 -5.02 1.71
CA TYR A 256 -24.47 -3.92 0.98
C TYR A 256 -25.64 -4.42 0.12
N HIS A 257 -25.45 -5.56 -0.54
CA HIS A 257 -26.46 -6.22 -1.37
C HIS A 257 -27.55 -6.89 -0.55
N LEU A 258 -27.20 -7.53 0.57
CA LEU A 258 -28.17 -8.08 1.53
C LEU A 258 -29.16 -7.00 2.01
N ALA A 259 -28.68 -5.77 2.20
CA ALA A 259 -29.49 -4.61 2.59
C ALA A 259 -30.03 -3.79 1.40
N SER A 260 -30.02 -4.32 0.17
CA SER A 260 -30.44 -3.58 -1.02
C SER A 260 -31.94 -3.48 -1.24
N GLY A 261 -32.73 -4.28 -0.52
CA GLY A 261 -34.15 -4.47 -0.79
C GLY A 261 -34.43 -5.51 -1.88
N THR A 262 -33.39 -6.09 -2.48
CA THR A 262 -33.54 -7.25 -3.37
C THR A 262 -33.98 -8.47 -2.53
N PRO A 263 -34.99 -9.23 -2.97
CA PRO A 263 -35.40 -10.46 -2.29
C PRO A 263 -34.25 -11.46 -2.15
N ALA A 264 -34.18 -12.17 -1.02
CA ALA A 264 -33.15 -13.21 -0.83
C ALA A 264 -33.24 -14.33 -1.88
N GLU A 265 -34.43 -14.59 -2.42
CA GLU A 265 -34.67 -15.57 -3.50
C GLU A 265 -33.95 -15.22 -4.80
N ASP A 266 -33.68 -13.92 -5.03
CA ASP A 266 -32.93 -13.43 -6.18
C ASP A 266 -31.42 -13.41 -5.90
N MET A 267 -30.97 -13.82 -4.71
CA MET A 267 -29.56 -13.90 -4.32
C MET A 267 -29.15 -15.37 -4.15
N PRO A 268 -28.51 -15.99 -5.17
CA PRO A 268 -28.15 -17.41 -5.12
C PRO A 268 -27.38 -17.81 -3.86
N GLY A 269 -27.83 -18.86 -3.19
CA GLY A 269 -27.23 -19.39 -1.95
C GLY A 269 -27.65 -18.64 -0.67
N VAL A 270 -28.01 -17.36 -0.76
CA VAL A 270 -28.41 -16.56 0.42
C VAL A 270 -29.74 -17.03 0.96
N SER A 271 -30.71 -17.35 0.09
CA SER A 271 -32.03 -17.81 0.52
C SER A 271 -31.96 -19.09 1.36
N GLU A 272 -31.11 -20.04 0.95
CA GLU A 272 -30.92 -21.33 1.61
C GLU A 272 -30.24 -21.15 2.97
N VAL A 273 -29.23 -20.27 3.01
CA VAL A 273 -28.51 -19.91 4.24
C VAL A 273 -29.45 -19.27 5.26
N LEU A 274 -30.28 -18.31 4.85
CA LEU A 274 -31.21 -17.64 5.77
C LEU A 274 -32.34 -18.57 6.23
N ALA A 275 -32.84 -19.43 5.33
CA ALA A 275 -33.90 -20.39 5.65
C ALA A 275 -33.45 -21.43 6.68
N ALA A 276 -32.17 -21.82 6.67
CA ALA A 276 -31.61 -22.76 7.66
C ALA A 276 -31.70 -22.25 9.11
N ASP A 277 -31.69 -20.93 9.31
CA ASP A 277 -31.79 -20.26 10.60
C ASP A 277 -33.17 -19.62 10.85
N GLU A 278 -34.18 -19.93 10.02
CA GLU A 278 -35.54 -19.35 10.08
C GLU A 278 -35.54 -17.80 10.03
N LEU A 279 -34.58 -17.21 9.30
CA LEU A 279 -34.41 -15.76 9.19
C LEU A 279 -35.11 -15.20 7.94
N VAL A 280 -35.73 -14.03 8.11
CA VAL A 280 -36.38 -13.28 7.03
C VAL A 280 -35.85 -11.85 7.04
N LEU A 281 -35.38 -11.36 5.90
CA LEU A 281 -34.87 -9.99 5.78
C LEU A 281 -35.99 -8.96 6.03
N PRO A 282 -35.71 -7.88 6.77
CA PRO A 282 -36.59 -6.72 6.81
C PRO A 282 -36.84 -6.15 5.42
N GLY A 283 -38.06 -5.66 5.16
CA GLY A 283 -38.44 -5.15 3.84
C GLY A 283 -37.73 -3.86 3.43
N GLU A 284 -37.32 -3.03 4.40
CA GLU A 284 -36.53 -1.82 4.17
C GLU A 284 -35.37 -1.78 5.17
N ILE A 285 -34.16 -1.61 4.65
CA ILE A 285 -32.93 -1.46 5.43
C ILE A 285 -32.19 -0.24 4.87
N THR A 286 -31.86 0.72 5.73
CA THR A 286 -31.05 1.87 5.34
C THR A 286 -29.57 1.50 5.32
N ARG A 287 -28.81 2.14 4.42
CA ARG A 287 -27.40 1.84 4.21
C ARG A 287 -26.57 3.11 4.28
N ALA A 288 -25.49 3.09 5.05
CA ALA A 288 -24.47 4.11 5.02
C ALA A 288 -23.12 3.48 4.66
N VAL A 289 -22.46 4.03 3.65
CA VAL A 289 -21.14 3.59 3.18
C VAL A 289 -20.14 4.72 3.36
N ILE A 290 -19.06 4.41 4.07
CA ILE A 290 -17.95 5.31 4.33
C ILE A 290 -16.69 4.62 3.82
N VAL A 291 -16.06 5.19 2.79
CA VAL A 291 -14.77 4.72 2.29
C VAL A 291 -13.74 5.82 2.56
N GLY A 292 -12.88 5.61 3.54
CA GLY A 292 -12.02 6.65 4.10
C GLY A 292 -11.12 7.36 3.08
N GLN A 293 -10.65 6.64 2.06
CA GLN A 293 -9.82 7.21 0.99
C GLN A 293 -10.58 8.17 0.06
N LYS A 294 -11.92 8.08 0.02
CA LYS A 294 -12.78 8.84 -0.90
C LYS A 294 -13.43 10.06 -0.23
N ILE A 295 -13.18 10.27 1.08
CA ILE A 295 -13.68 11.41 1.84
C ILE A 295 -12.52 12.35 2.15
N SER A 296 -12.68 13.62 1.76
CA SER A 296 -11.69 14.66 2.02
C SER A 296 -11.83 15.15 3.48
N PRO A 297 -10.75 15.16 4.28
CA PRO A 297 -10.80 15.75 5.62
C PRO A 297 -10.79 17.28 5.60
N SER A 298 -10.38 17.91 4.50
CA SER A 298 -10.16 19.36 4.41
C SER A 298 -11.35 20.12 3.83
N ALA A 299 -11.90 19.61 2.72
CA ALA A 299 -13.00 20.22 1.99
C ALA A 299 -14.33 19.53 2.30
N PRO A 300 -15.35 20.28 2.78
CA PRO A 300 -16.71 19.78 2.91
C PRO A 300 -17.29 19.37 1.56
N LYS A 301 -18.22 18.41 1.57
CA LYS A 301 -18.91 17.92 0.37
C LYS A 301 -20.32 18.51 0.26
N PRO A 302 -20.60 19.37 -0.73
CA PRO A 302 -21.97 19.84 -0.97
C PRO A 302 -22.85 18.67 -1.44
N VAL A 303 -24.02 18.52 -0.83
CA VAL A 303 -25.01 17.50 -1.23
C VAL A 303 -26.34 18.10 -1.67
N GLU A 304 -26.74 19.21 -1.05
CA GLU A 304 -27.88 20.01 -1.49
C GLU A 304 -27.77 21.45 -0.95
N LYS A 305 -28.69 22.33 -1.35
CA LYS A 305 -28.61 23.75 -0.99
C LYS A 305 -28.66 23.96 0.53
N GLY A 306 -27.54 24.40 1.11
CA GLY A 306 -27.41 24.68 2.54
C GLY A 306 -27.04 23.46 3.40
N ILE A 307 -26.58 22.38 2.76
CA ILE A 307 -26.02 21.20 3.43
C ILE A 307 -24.70 20.84 2.75
N ASP A 308 -23.62 21.10 3.49
CA ASP A 308 -22.26 20.67 3.18
C ASP A 308 -21.83 19.69 4.26
N LEU A 309 -21.40 18.50 3.86
CA LEU A 309 -21.00 17.44 4.79
C LEU A 309 -19.51 17.57 5.11
N HIS A 310 -19.17 17.77 6.37
CA HIS A 310 -17.79 18.05 6.80
C HIS A 310 -17.08 16.80 7.32
N THR A 311 -17.80 15.89 7.97
CA THR A 311 -17.25 14.84 8.84
C THR A 311 -17.83 13.46 8.52
N LEU A 312 -17.19 12.39 9.01
CA LEU A 312 -17.71 11.03 8.82
C LEU A 312 -19.14 10.86 9.38
N TRP A 313 -19.47 11.50 10.50
CA TRP A 313 -20.81 11.40 11.08
C TRP A 313 -21.85 12.22 10.32
N GLY A 314 -21.50 13.38 9.76
CA GLY A 314 -22.39 14.10 8.83
C GLY A 314 -22.68 13.27 7.58
N HIS A 315 -21.64 12.64 7.02
CA HIS A 315 -21.76 11.69 5.91
C HIS A 315 -22.64 10.48 6.25
N LEU A 316 -22.51 9.93 7.46
CA LEU A 316 -23.32 8.81 7.94
C LEU A 316 -24.79 9.22 8.08
N ALA A 317 -25.05 10.32 8.79
CA ALA A 317 -26.40 10.77 9.10
C ALA A 317 -27.19 11.14 7.85
N TYR A 318 -26.55 11.80 6.90
CA TYR A 318 -27.18 12.13 5.62
C TYR A 318 -27.51 10.88 4.79
N GLN A 319 -26.67 9.86 4.81
CA GLN A 319 -26.93 8.62 4.08
C GLN A 319 -28.10 7.82 4.69
N LEU A 320 -28.23 7.80 6.02
CA LEU A 320 -29.30 7.06 6.68
C LEU A 320 -30.66 7.78 6.65
N GLY A 321 -30.67 9.09 6.85
CA GLY A 321 -31.91 9.87 7.05
C GLY A 321 -32.07 11.08 6.13
N GLY A 322 -31.20 11.24 5.13
CA GLY A 322 -31.20 12.43 4.28
C GLY A 322 -31.02 13.71 5.10
N LYS A 323 -31.78 14.74 4.74
CA LYS A 323 -31.78 16.02 5.46
C LYS A 323 -32.23 15.91 6.91
N GLU A 324 -33.22 15.06 7.21
CA GLU A 324 -33.74 14.89 8.58
C GLU A 324 -32.69 14.24 9.49
N GLY A 325 -32.05 13.19 9.00
CA GLY A 325 -30.94 12.54 9.70
C GLY A 325 -29.75 13.50 9.91
N TYR A 326 -29.36 14.25 8.88
CA TYR A 326 -28.30 15.24 8.99
C TYR A 326 -28.60 16.34 10.03
N GLU A 327 -29.85 16.80 10.13
CA GLU A 327 -30.22 17.85 11.09
C GLU A 327 -29.94 17.44 12.55
N LEU A 328 -30.01 16.15 12.87
CA LEU A 328 -29.67 15.62 14.20
C LEU A 328 -28.20 15.85 14.56
N VAL A 329 -27.31 15.96 13.57
CA VAL A 329 -25.86 16.08 13.75
C VAL A 329 -25.27 17.35 13.14
N ARG A 330 -26.08 18.25 12.56
CA ARG A 330 -25.62 19.43 11.81
C ARG A 330 -24.60 20.24 12.60
N THR A 331 -24.93 20.56 13.86
CA THR A 331 -24.05 21.37 14.71
C THR A 331 -22.72 20.66 14.96
N ASP A 332 -22.71 19.34 15.14
CA ASP A 332 -21.50 18.56 15.36
C ASP A 332 -20.67 18.36 14.09
N ASP A 333 -21.34 18.23 12.94
CA ASP A 333 -20.68 18.17 11.62
C ASP A 333 -19.94 19.49 11.33
N GLU A 334 -20.63 20.63 11.39
CA GLU A 334 -20.05 21.95 11.13
C GLU A 334 -18.90 22.28 12.10
N ASN A 335 -19.02 21.85 13.37
CA ASN A 335 -18.01 22.09 14.40
C ASN A 335 -16.89 21.03 14.45
N GLY A 336 -17.01 19.92 13.72
CA GLY A 336 -16.03 18.83 13.78
C GLY A 336 -15.94 18.18 15.17
N THR A 337 -17.07 18.12 15.90
CA THR A 337 -17.20 17.54 17.25
C THR A 337 -17.99 16.23 17.24
N ASN A 338 -17.80 15.38 18.25
CA ASN A 338 -18.48 14.08 18.32
C ASN A 338 -20.00 14.26 18.56
N PRO A 339 -20.89 13.68 17.73
CA PRO A 339 -22.35 13.78 17.89
C PRO A 339 -22.92 13.04 19.11
N GLY A 340 -22.15 12.16 19.76
CA GLY A 340 -22.55 11.51 21.00
C GLY A 340 -23.92 10.82 20.91
N ALA A 341 -24.86 11.20 21.80
CA ALA A 341 -26.19 10.60 21.89
C ALA A 341 -27.04 10.76 20.62
N ALA A 342 -26.75 11.74 19.76
CA ALA A 342 -27.49 11.94 18.51
C ALA A 342 -27.39 10.74 17.57
N LEU A 343 -26.29 9.97 17.61
CA LEU A 343 -26.15 8.74 16.82
C LEU A 343 -27.18 7.68 17.19
N ARG A 344 -27.49 7.56 18.49
CA ARG A 344 -28.52 6.63 18.95
C ARG A 344 -29.90 7.05 18.43
N THR A 345 -30.23 8.33 18.55
CA THR A 345 -31.48 8.88 18.02
C THR A 345 -31.61 8.66 16.52
N LEU A 346 -30.52 8.90 15.77
CA LEU A 346 -30.46 8.66 14.33
C LEU A 346 -30.77 7.19 13.99
N PHE A 347 -30.14 6.23 14.70
CA PHE A 347 -30.39 4.81 14.50
C PHE A 347 -31.80 4.38 14.92
N GLU A 348 -32.35 4.92 16.01
CA GLU A 348 -33.73 4.64 16.42
C GLU A 348 -34.76 5.17 15.41
N GLN A 349 -34.48 6.29 14.75
CA GLN A 349 -35.40 6.92 13.78
C GLN A 349 -35.29 6.36 12.36
N HIS A 350 -34.09 5.94 11.94
CA HIS A 350 -33.81 5.55 10.56
C HIS A 350 -33.33 4.09 10.40
N GLY A 351 -33.37 3.28 11.46
CA GLY A 351 -33.13 1.84 11.38
C GLY A 351 -34.37 1.04 10.90
N PRO A 352 -34.21 -0.24 10.49
CA PRO A 352 -32.99 -1.06 10.49
C PRO A 352 -31.89 -0.52 9.59
N ALA A 353 -30.63 -0.63 10.00
CA ALA A 353 -29.51 -0.02 9.28
C ALA A 353 -28.26 -0.89 9.20
N VAL A 354 -27.60 -0.84 8.03
CA VAL A 354 -26.24 -1.35 7.81
C VAL A 354 -25.30 -0.16 7.61
N VAL A 355 -24.26 -0.08 8.44
CA VAL A 355 -23.17 0.90 8.30
C VAL A 355 -21.90 0.18 7.91
N LEU A 356 -21.34 0.51 6.74
CA LEU A 356 -20.10 -0.07 6.21
C LEU A 356 -19.01 0.99 6.24
N ILE A 357 -17.94 0.76 7.00
CA ILE A 357 -16.80 1.67 7.10
C ILE A 357 -15.54 0.97 6.63
N ASP A 358 -15.14 1.27 5.40
CA ASP A 358 -13.88 0.83 4.82
C ASP A 358 -12.79 1.89 4.97
N GLU A 359 -11.54 1.44 5.13
CA GLU A 359 -10.36 2.31 5.14
C GLU A 359 -10.41 3.45 6.19
N TRP A 360 -11.00 3.21 7.37
CA TRP A 360 -11.14 4.24 8.41
C TRP A 360 -9.77 4.78 8.85
N VAL A 361 -8.77 3.90 9.02
CA VAL A 361 -7.43 4.31 9.42
C VAL A 361 -6.80 5.24 8.36
N ALA A 362 -7.04 4.99 7.08
CA ALA A 362 -6.55 5.82 5.99
C ALA A 362 -7.16 7.23 6.02
N TYR A 363 -8.41 7.39 6.47
CA TYR A 363 -9.01 8.69 6.73
C TYR A 363 -8.41 9.35 7.98
N ALA A 364 -8.42 8.64 9.11
CA ALA A 364 -8.02 9.18 10.41
C ALA A 364 -6.59 9.74 10.38
N ARG A 365 -5.64 9.05 9.73
CA ARG A 365 -4.23 9.49 9.65
C ARG A 365 -4.01 10.83 8.94
N GLN A 366 -4.99 11.32 8.18
CA GLN A 366 -4.91 12.61 7.47
C GLN A 366 -5.30 13.79 8.36
N LEU A 367 -5.96 13.55 9.50
CA LEU A 367 -6.41 14.60 10.42
C LEU A 367 -5.26 15.12 11.29
N ARG A 368 -5.45 16.32 11.83
CA ARG A 368 -4.49 17.02 12.69
C ARG A 368 -4.84 16.86 14.16
N ASP A 369 -3.84 17.00 15.03
CA ASP A 369 -4.07 17.10 16.47
C ASP A 369 -4.67 18.48 16.79
N GLY A 370 -5.42 18.59 17.89
CA GLY A 370 -6.18 19.80 18.21
C GLY A 370 -5.33 21.06 18.44
N ASP A 371 -4.04 20.88 18.74
CA ASP A 371 -3.08 21.96 18.99
C ASP A 371 -2.23 22.32 17.74
N ASP A 372 -2.40 21.60 16.63
CA ASP A 372 -1.55 21.70 15.43
C ASP A 372 -2.24 22.47 14.29
N GLY A 373 -2.18 23.80 14.37
CA GLY A 373 -2.65 24.72 13.32
C GLY A 373 -4.18 24.84 13.20
N ASP A 374 -4.64 25.30 12.03
CA ASP A 374 -6.08 25.44 11.76
C ASP A 374 -6.76 24.06 11.68
N ARG A 375 -7.89 23.92 12.38
CA ARG A 375 -8.75 22.73 12.36
C ARG A 375 -9.26 22.45 10.94
N LEU A 376 -9.16 21.20 10.51
CA LEU A 376 -9.74 20.74 9.24
C LEU A 376 -11.27 20.57 9.36
N ALA A 377 -11.98 20.62 8.24
CA ALA A 377 -13.43 20.41 8.20
C ALA A 377 -13.85 19.11 8.90
N GLY A 378 -13.11 18.02 8.64
CA GLY A 378 -13.32 16.69 9.20
C GLY A 378 -13.04 16.55 10.71
N GLY A 379 -12.72 17.64 11.40
CA GLY A 379 -12.43 17.67 12.83
C GLY A 379 -10.97 17.36 13.16
N ASN A 380 -10.75 16.93 14.40
CA ASN A 380 -9.43 16.60 14.93
C ASN A 380 -9.21 15.09 14.96
N PHE A 381 -7.94 14.69 14.99
CA PHE A 381 -7.50 13.31 15.08
C PHE A 381 -8.14 12.59 16.27
N ASP A 382 -8.09 13.18 17.47
CA ASP A 382 -8.63 12.55 18.67
C ASP A 382 -10.17 12.43 18.66
N THR A 383 -10.88 13.33 17.96
CA THR A 383 -12.34 13.27 17.83
C THR A 383 -12.78 11.98 17.13
N GLN A 384 -11.96 11.42 16.23
CA GLN A 384 -12.30 10.18 15.52
C GLN A 384 -12.48 8.99 16.47
N PHE A 385 -11.67 8.90 17.53
CA PHE A 385 -11.75 7.78 18.47
C PHE A 385 -12.96 7.93 19.40
N THR A 386 -13.29 9.16 19.78
CA THR A 386 -14.53 9.46 20.51
C THR A 386 -15.77 9.15 19.67
N PHE A 387 -15.72 9.47 18.36
CA PHE A 387 -16.77 9.10 17.42
C PHE A 387 -16.87 7.58 17.25
N ALA A 388 -15.75 6.85 17.11
CA ALA A 388 -15.76 5.39 17.05
C ALA A 388 -16.40 4.75 18.28
N GLN A 389 -16.12 5.30 19.47
CA GLN A 389 -16.75 4.85 20.71
C GLN A 389 -18.26 5.12 20.69
N ALA A 390 -18.68 6.35 20.36
CA ALA A 390 -20.09 6.71 20.31
C ALA A 390 -20.87 5.88 19.26
N LEU A 391 -20.27 5.62 18.09
CA LEU A 391 -20.85 4.79 17.04
C LEU A 391 -21.08 3.36 17.50
N THR A 392 -20.06 2.74 18.10
CA THR A 392 -20.13 1.33 18.57
C THR A 392 -21.10 1.17 19.74
N GLU A 393 -21.15 2.14 20.66
CA GLU A 393 -22.13 2.18 21.75
C GLU A 393 -23.56 2.38 21.24
N ALA A 394 -23.77 3.29 20.28
CA ALA A 394 -25.08 3.54 19.68
C ALA A 394 -25.59 2.30 18.91
N ALA A 395 -24.74 1.67 18.10
CA ALA A 395 -25.07 0.45 17.38
C ALA A 395 -25.42 -0.70 18.35
N SER A 396 -24.70 -0.81 19.47
CA SER A 396 -25.00 -1.81 20.51
C SER A 396 -26.36 -1.57 21.17
N ALA A 397 -26.70 -0.30 21.43
CA ALA A 397 -27.94 0.09 22.10
C ALA A 397 -29.20 -0.08 21.23
N VAL A 398 -29.07 -0.03 19.90
CA VAL A 398 -30.21 -0.12 18.98
C VAL A 398 -30.27 -1.54 18.35
N PRO A 399 -31.33 -2.34 18.61
CA PRO A 399 -31.34 -3.77 18.30
C PRO A 399 -31.14 -4.16 16.84
N ASN A 400 -31.49 -3.29 15.89
CA ASN A 400 -31.58 -3.56 14.46
C ASN A 400 -30.55 -2.78 13.63
N VAL A 401 -29.39 -2.50 14.22
CA VAL A 401 -28.25 -1.85 13.56
C VAL A 401 -27.03 -2.76 13.59
N VAL A 402 -26.37 -2.88 12.44
CA VAL A 402 -25.09 -3.56 12.29
C VAL A 402 -24.06 -2.61 11.69
N VAL A 403 -22.89 -2.54 12.30
CA VAL A 403 -21.74 -1.75 11.84
C VAL A 403 -20.60 -2.71 11.47
N LEU A 404 -20.21 -2.71 10.20
CA LEU A 404 -19.07 -3.47 9.71
C LEU A 404 -17.90 -2.52 9.46
N VAL A 405 -16.76 -2.77 10.10
CA VAL A 405 -15.57 -1.93 9.99
C VAL A 405 -14.37 -2.73 9.47
N SER A 406 -13.68 -2.18 8.47
CA SER A 406 -12.39 -2.68 8.01
C SER A 406 -11.26 -1.97 8.75
N ILE A 407 -10.48 -2.74 9.51
CA ILE A 407 -9.27 -2.27 10.18
C ILE A 407 -8.08 -3.05 9.62
N PRO A 408 -6.98 -2.39 9.21
CA PRO A 408 -5.74 -3.05 8.81
C PRO A 408 -5.23 -4.01 9.90
N SER A 409 -4.76 -5.19 9.50
CA SER A 409 -4.25 -6.18 10.45
C SER A 409 -2.78 -5.95 10.81
N SER A 410 -2.04 -5.18 10.00
CA SER A 410 -0.60 -4.98 10.18
C SER A 410 -0.14 -3.53 9.98
N ASP A 411 0.95 -3.18 10.68
CA ASP A 411 1.66 -1.89 10.59
C ASP A 411 2.10 -1.50 9.17
N ILE A 412 2.27 -2.48 8.28
CA ILE A 412 2.77 -2.28 6.92
C ILE A 412 1.76 -1.50 6.08
N GLU A 413 0.47 -1.69 6.34
CA GLU A 413 -0.64 -1.11 5.57
C GLU A 413 -0.97 0.34 5.99
N VAL A 414 -0.47 0.78 7.14
CA VAL A 414 -1.02 1.96 7.83
C VAL A 414 -0.33 3.28 7.47
N GLY A 415 0.86 3.20 6.87
CA GLY A 415 1.63 4.31 6.32
C GLY A 415 2.01 5.42 7.31
N GLY A 416 3.24 5.35 7.83
CA GLY A 416 3.84 6.35 8.72
C GLY A 416 3.43 6.21 10.19
N ASP A 417 4.09 6.93 11.09
CA ASP A 417 3.88 6.82 12.54
C ASP A 417 2.46 7.20 12.96
N ARG A 418 1.88 8.26 12.36
CA ARG A 418 0.49 8.67 12.63
C ARG A 418 -0.52 7.60 12.22
N GLY A 419 -0.24 6.87 11.14
CA GLY A 419 -1.02 5.71 10.73
C GLY A 419 -1.05 4.66 11.83
N LYS A 420 0.11 4.25 12.35
CA LYS A 420 0.22 3.28 13.44
C LYS A 420 -0.55 3.71 14.68
N THR A 421 -0.41 4.97 15.12
CA THR A 421 -1.19 5.51 16.24
C THR A 421 -2.69 5.46 15.99
N ALA A 422 -3.13 5.75 14.75
CA ALA A 422 -4.54 5.68 14.38
C ALA A 422 -5.07 4.24 14.43
N LEU A 423 -4.31 3.27 13.92
CA LEU A 423 -4.63 1.84 13.99
C LEU A 423 -4.75 1.38 15.44
N GLU A 424 -3.74 1.65 16.28
CA GLU A 424 -3.73 1.25 17.68
C GLU A 424 -4.95 1.80 18.44
N LYS A 425 -5.23 3.11 18.30
CA LYS A 425 -6.35 3.75 18.98
C LYS A 425 -7.71 3.25 18.47
N LEU A 426 -7.90 3.09 17.15
CA LEU A 426 -9.15 2.56 16.59
C LEU A 426 -9.38 1.11 17.02
N LYS A 427 -8.35 0.26 16.96
CA LYS A 427 -8.43 -1.13 17.40
C LYS A 427 -8.81 -1.23 18.87
N ASN A 428 -8.20 -0.43 19.74
CA ASN A 428 -8.53 -0.42 21.17
C ASN A 428 -10.01 -0.07 21.45
N VAL A 429 -10.59 0.84 20.66
CA VAL A 429 -12.00 1.24 20.82
C VAL A 429 -12.95 0.21 20.22
N VAL A 430 -12.71 -0.22 18.99
CA VAL A 430 -13.60 -1.11 18.23
C VAL A 430 -13.57 -2.52 18.80
N THR A 431 -12.40 -3.11 19.04
CA THR A 431 -12.27 -4.49 19.53
C THR A 431 -12.91 -4.71 20.91
N ARG A 432 -13.16 -3.65 21.69
CA ARG A 432 -13.86 -3.76 22.99
C ARG A 432 -15.32 -4.21 22.86
N LEU A 433 -15.98 -3.84 21.77
CA LEU A 433 -17.41 -4.12 21.53
C LEU A 433 -17.65 -4.95 20.26
N ALA A 434 -16.65 -5.08 19.39
CA ALA A 434 -16.79 -5.77 18.12
C ALA A 434 -16.53 -7.28 18.25
N ALA A 435 -17.35 -8.06 17.55
CA ALA A 435 -17.00 -9.43 17.22
C ALA A 435 -15.89 -9.43 16.16
N GLN A 436 -14.87 -10.27 16.35
CA GLN A 436 -13.83 -10.48 15.36
C GLN A 436 -14.31 -11.49 14.33
N TRP A 437 -14.10 -11.19 13.05
CA TRP A 437 -14.56 -12.03 11.97
C TRP A 437 -13.49 -12.22 10.89
N GLN A 438 -13.50 -13.39 10.26
CA GLN A 438 -12.59 -13.78 9.17
C GLN A 438 -13.38 -14.27 7.94
N PRO A 439 -12.94 -13.93 6.71
CA PRO A 439 -13.71 -14.19 5.50
C PRO A 439 -13.78 -15.63 5.04
N ALA A 440 -12.78 -16.43 5.36
CA ALA A 440 -12.70 -17.82 4.93
C ALA A 440 -11.81 -18.58 5.91
N SER A 441 -12.08 -19.87 6.07
CA SER A 441 -11.16 -20.77 6.76
C SER A 441 -9.87 -20.95 5.96
N PRO A 442 -8.76 -21.43 6.57
CA PRO A 442 -7.55 -21.79 5.84
C PRO A 442 -7.84 -22.80 4.72
N ASP A 443 -8.69 -23.80 4.97
CA ASP A 443 -9.03 -24.83 3.97
C ASP A 443 -9.82 -24.27 2.78
N GLU A 444 -10.57 -23.18 2.98
CA GLU A 444 -11.26 -22.45 1.90
C GLU A 444 -10.35 -21.43 1.19
N SER A 445 -9.22 -21.07 1.81
CA SER A 445 -8.30 -20.04 1.31
C SER A 445 -7.14 -20.59 0.48
N PHE A 446 -6.83 -21.90 0.58
CA PHE A 446 -5.60 -22.51 0.06
C PHE A 446 -5.80 -23.67 -0.93
#